data_AF-A0A963HZ37-F1
#
_entry.id   AF-A0A963HZ37-F1
#
_cell.length_a   1.000
_cell.length_b   1.000
_cell.length_c   1.000
_cell.angle_alpha   90.00
_cell.angle_beta   90.00
_cell.angle_gamma   90.00
#
_symmetry.space_group_name_H-M   'P 1'
#
loop_
_entity.id
_entity.type
_entity.pdbx_description
1 polymer ?
#
loop_
_entity_poly.entity_id
_entity_poly.type
_entity_poly.pdbx_seq_one_letter_code
_entity_poly.pdbx_strand_id
1 'polypeptide(L)'
;MRNALLAVLAALTMTACAHAPSLVQFANNAELIAQGPLPTAPLFVRLFRLQATGECDGPRCPEVSVQIAVSELGEYPRQALFATPAADDWQFVEWGEYPRQAPQKEGDVMPVVVALKATRHGVSQVRRFAITLDGVRPIE
;
A
#
# COMPACT_ATOMS: atom_id res chain seq x y z
N MET A 1 7.83 2.17 -43.72
CA MET A 1 7.17 2.71 -42.50
C MET A 1 7.02 1.67 -41.37
N ARG A 2 7.79 0.56 -41.36
CA ARG A 2 7.70 -0.49 -40.32
C ARG A 2 8.70 -0.33 -39.18
N ASN A 3 9.75 0.46 -39.41
CA ASN A 3 10.87 0.64 -38.45
C ASN A 3 10.61 1.72 -37.40
N ALA A 4 9.66 2.64 -37.64
CA ALA A 4 9.31 3.68 -36.67
C ALA A 4 8.42 3.17 -35.52
N LEU A 5 7.62 2.13 -35.77
CA LEU A 5 6.74 1.53 -34.75
C LEU A 5 7.52 0.75 -33.68
N LEU A 6 8.63 0.11 -34.07
CA LEU A 6 9.50 -0.66 -33.16
C LEU A 6 10.27 0.24 -32.18
N ALA A 7 10.61 1.46 -32.57
CA ALA A 7 11.30 2.41 -31.71
C ALA A 7 10.39 2.97 -30.60
N VAL A 8 9.08 3.12 -30.87
CA VAL A 8 8.11 3.62 -29.89
C VAL A 8 7.76 2.57 -28.84
N LEU A 9 7.73 1.27 -29.20
CA LEU A 9 7.49 0.20 -28.23
C LEU A 9 8.68 -0.03 -27.28
N ALA A 10 9.92 0.20 -27.73
CA ALA A 10 11.11 0.08 -26.88
C ALA A 10 11.27 1.23 -25.87
N ALA A 11 10.65 2.39 -26.13
CA ALA A 11 10.69 3.53 -25.22
C ALA A 11 9.69 3.42 -24.05
N LEU A 12 8.65 2.58 -24.18
CA LEU A 12 7.61 2.40 -23.15
C LEU A 12 7.97 1.38 -22.06
N THR A 13 9.09 0.66 -22.19
CA THR A 13 9.51 -0.35 -21.20
C THR A 13 10.50 0.15 -20.15
N MET A 14 10.89 1.44 -20.17
CA MET A 14 11.97 1.98 -19.33
C MET A 14 11.51 2.76 -18.09
N THR A 15 10.22 2.79 -17.75
CA THR A 15 9.74 3.51 -16.56
C THR A 15 8.81 2.68 -15.69
N ALA A 16 9.30 1.54 -15.23
CA ALA A 16 8.71 0.83 -14.10
C ALA A 16 9.78 0.27 -13.16
N CYS A 17 10.85 1.02 -12.92
CA CYS A 17 11.66 0.83 -11.71
C CYS A 17 10.91 1.48 -10.54
N ALA A 18 9.91 0.78 -9.99
CA ALA A 18 9.49 1.08 -8.62
C ALA A 18 10.71 0.78 -7.72
N HIS A 19 11.39 1.84 -7.25
CA HIS A 19 12.49 1.69 -6.30
C HIS A 19 11.93 1.11 -5.01
N ALA A 20 12.11 -0.20 -4.81
CA ALA A 20 11.84 -0.81 -3.52
C ALA A 20 12.88 -0.29 -2.52
N PRO A 21 12.48 0.12 -1.31
CA PRO A 21 13.41 0.56 -0.27
C PRO A 21 14.38 -0.58 0.08
N SER A 22 15.63 -0.24 0.39
CA SER A 22 16.60 -1.26 0.83
C SER A 22 16.14 -1.90 2.13
N LEU A 23 16.57 -3.15 2.39
CA LEU A 23 16.25 -3.84 3.65
C LEU A 23 16.72 -3.02 4.88
N VAL A 24 17.87 -2.36 4.78
CA VAL A 24 18.41 -1.48 5.83
C VAL A 24 17.51 -0.27 6.04
N GLN A 25 17.03 0.34 4.95
CA GLN A 25 16.11 1.47 5.04
C GLN A 25 14.78 1.05 5.66
N PHE A 26 14.24 -0.09 5.27
CA PHE A 26 13.03 -0.65 5.88
C PHE A 26 13.24 -0.91 7.37
N ALA A 27 14.30 -1.64 7.75
CA ALA A 27 14.56 -1.99 9.14
C ALA A 27 14.74 -0.77 10.07
N ASN A 28 15.33 0.32 9.55
CA ASN A 28 15.62 1.51 10.35
C ASN A 28 14.52 2.57 10.33
N ASN A 29 13.69 2.62 9.28
CA ASN A 29 12.73 3.72 9.08
C ASN A 29 11.27 3.25 8.97
N ALA A 30 11.02 1.94 9.10
CA ALA A 30 9.66 1.41 9.14
C ALA A 30 9.11 1.46 10.57
N GLU A 31 7.94 2.05 10.71
CA GLU A 31 7.15 2.07 11.93
C GLU A 31 5.89 1.23 11.71
N LEU A 32 5.67 0.19 12.53
CA LEU A 32 4.41 -0.56 12.50
C LEU A 32 3.29 0.34 13.07
N ILE A 33 2.40 0.83 12.20
CA ILE A 33 1.31 1.73 12.59
C ILE A 33 -0.02 1.01 12.83
N ALA A 34 -0.20 -0.18 12.26
CA ALA A 34 -1.35 -1.03 12.54
C ALA A 34 -1.11 -2.49 12.15
N GLN A 35 -1.81 -3.39 12.82
CA GLN A 35 -1.88 -4.80 12.48
C GLN A 35 -3.31 -5.30 12.64
N GLY A 36 -3.80 -6.09 11.69
CA GLY A 36 -5.17 -6.63 11.70
C GLY A 36 -5.56 -7.24 10.35
N PRO A 37 -6.77 -7.80 10.20
CA PRO A 37 -7.71 -8.09 11.26
C PRO A 37 -7.26 -9.27 12.15
N LEU A 38 -7.93 -9.38 13.30
CA LEU A 38 -7.75 -10.34 14.40
C LEU A 38 -7.93 -11.82 13.98
N PRO A 39 -7.59 -12.82 14.84
CA PRO A 39 -7.17 -14.18 14.46
C PRO A 39 -8.12 -15.03 13.62
N THR A 40 -9.39 -14.64 13.52
CA THR A 40 -10.43 -15.38 12.81
C THR A 40 -10.64 -14.90 11.38
N ALA A 41 -9.99 -13.81 10.95
CA ALA A 41 -10.04 -13.36 9.57
C ALA A 41 -9.03 -14.15 8.70
N PRO A 42 -9.39 -14.52 7.46
CA PRO A 42 -8.54 -15.33 6.60
C PRO A 42 -7.26 -14.60 6.14
N LEU A 43 -7.26 -13.26 6.15
CA LEU A 43 -6.10 -12.44 5.81
C LEU A 43 -5.56 -11.75 7.05
N PHE A 44 -4.24 -11.67 7.13
CA PHE A 44 -3.49 -10.93 8.13
C PHE A 44 -2.76 -9.78 7.45
N VAL A 45 -2.97 -8.55 7.91
CA VAL A 45 -2.40 -7.32 7.33
C VAL A 45 -1.57 -6.58 8.38
N ARG A 46 -0.37 -6.16 7.97
CA ARG A 46 0.50 -5.25 8.73
C ARG A 46 0.75 -3.99 7.92
N LEU A 47 0.60 -2.84 8.55
CA LEU A 47 0.82 -1.54 7.95
C LEU A 47 2.08 -0.93 8.55
N PHE A 48 3.08 -0.71 7.70
CA PHE A 48 4.32 -0.04 8.09
C PHE A 48 4.40 1.33 7.45
N ARG A 49 4.44 2.38 8.27
CA ARG A 49 4.77 3.73 7.81
C ARG A 49 6.27 3.78 7.54
N LEU A 50 6.66 4.16 6.34
CA LEU A 50 8.04 4.24 5.91
C LEU A 50 8.33 5.67 5.45
N GLN A 51 9.26 6.32 6.14
CA GLN A 51 9.77 7.64 5.76
C GLN A 51 10.97 7.50 4.81
N ALA A 52 11.01 8.33 3.78
CA ALA A 52 12.20 8.48 2.94
C ALA A 52 13.38 9.04 3.75
N THR A 53 14.59 8.74 3.31
CA THR A 53 15.81 9.27 3.95
C THR A 53 15.96 10.76 3.66
N GLY A 54 16.43 11.52 4.65
CA GLY A 54 16.75 12.94 4.51
C GLY A 54 16.25 13.76 5.69
N GLU A 55 16.54 15.04 5.68
CA GLU A 55 16.00 16.03 6.60
C GLU A 55 15.10 17.01 5.84
N CYS A 56 14.31 17.79 6.57
CA CYS A 56 13.53 18.86 5.96
C CYS A 56 14.46 19.99 5.48
N ASP A 57 14.37 20.33 4.21
CA ASP A 57 15.00 21.53 3.62
C ASP A 57 13.92 22.59 3.41
N GLY A 58 13.70 23.40 4.44
CA GLY A 58 12.63 24.39 4.49
C GLY A 58 11.25 23.72 4.36
N PRO A 59 10.45 24.03 3.31
CA PRO A 59 9.13 23.43 3.11
C PRO A 59 9.17 22.00 2.53
N ARG A 60 10.36 21.49 2.15
CA ARG A 60 10.51 20.16 1.53
C ARG A 60 10.96 19.16 2.59
N CYS A 61 10.02 18.37 3.10
CA CYS A 61 10.31 17.27 4.02
C CYS A 61 10.35 15.93 3.27
N PRO A 62 11.05 14.91 3.82
CA PRO A 62 11.04 13.57 3.26
C PRO A 62 9.61 13.01 3.19
N GLU A 63 9.27 12.44 2.04
CA GLU A 63 7.95 11.85 1.84
C GLU A 63 7.78 10.55 2.63
N VAL A 64 6.52 10.23 2.91
CA VAL A 64 6.09 9.05 3.66
C VAL A 64 5.23 8.16 2.76
N SER A 65 5.40 6.85 2.91
CA SER A 65 4.52 5.83 2.32
C SER A 65 4.07 4.84 3.37
N VAL A 66 2.99 4.10 3.11
CA VAL A 66 2.58 2.95 3.92
C VAL A 66 2.84 1.67 3.11
N GLN A 67 3.68 0.80 3.65
CA GLN A 67 3.89 -0.55 3.17
C GLN A 67 2.83 -1.46 3.80
N ILE A 68 2.06 -2.13 2.97
CA ILE A 68 0.92 -2.97 3.32
C ILE A 68 1.34 -4.42 3.07
N ALA A 69 1.78 -5.10 4.13
CA ALA A 69 2.09 -6.52 4.07
C ALA A 69 0.81 -7.32 4.35
N VAL A 70 0.45 -8.25 3.47
CA VAL A 70 -0.71 -9.13 3.62
C VAL A 70 -0.28 -10.58 3.49
N SER A 71 -0.83 -11.47 4.32
CA SER A 71 -0.65 -12.91 4.20
C SER A 71 -1.91 -13.68 4.60
N GLU A 72 -2.03 -14.92 4.13
CA GLU A 72 -3.00 -15.87 4.67
C GLU A 72 -2.48 -16.40 6.01
N LEU A 73 -3.33 -16.37 7.05
CA LEU A 73 -3.04 -16.92 8.39
C LEU A 73 -1.73 -16.41 9.05
N GLY A 74 -1.17 -15.30 8.58
CA GLY A 74 0.09 -14.77 9.09
C GLY A 74 1.36 -15.51 8.61
N GLU A 75 1.25 -16.49 7.70
CA GLU A 75 2.33 -17.42 7.35
C GLU A 75 2.56 -17.57 5.82
N TYR A 76 3.72 -18.11 5.47
CA TYR A 76 4.07 -18.54 4.11
C TYR A 76 3.15 -19.72 3.68
N PRO A 77 2.75 -19.87 2.40
CA PRO A 77 3.35 -19.32 1.17
C PRO A 77 2.70 -18.07 0.58
N ARG A 78 1.44 -17.78 0.90
CA ARG A 78 0.71 -16.71 0.23
C ARG A 78 0.85 -15.40 0.98
N GLN A 79 1.76 -14.56 0.48
CA GLN A 79 2.02 -13.23 1.01
C GLN A 79 2.21 -12.23 -0.14
N ALA A 80 1.80 -10.99 0.06
CA ALA A 80 2.02 -9.89 -0.86
C ALA A 80 2.40 -8.62 -0.09
N LEU A 81 3.13 -7.74 -0.76
CA LEU A 81 3.52 -6.44 -0.24
C LEU A 81 3.07 -5.37 -1.24
N PHE A 82 2.35 -4.37 -0.75
CA PHE A 82 1.90 -3.23 -1.53
C PHE A 82 2.37 -1.94 -0.88
N ALA A 83 2.38 -0.83 -1.63
CA ALA A 83 2.73 0.48 -1.11
C ALA A 83 1.68 1.51 -1.50
N THR A 84 1.37 2.44 -0.60
CA THR A 84 0.61 3.64 -0.96
C THR A 84 1.49 4.61 -1.76
N PRO A 85 0.88 5.54 -2.53
CA PRO A 85 1.61 6.66 -3.09
C PRO A 85 2.27 7.50 -2.00
N ALA A 86 3.41 8.12 -2.33
CA ALA A 86 4.10 9.03 -1.45
C ALA A 86 3.24 10.27 -1.11
N ALA A 87 3.28 10.66 0.16
CA ALA A 87 2.58 11.82 0.71
C ALA A 87 3.44 12.50 1.79
N ASP A 88 3.05 13.67 2.27
CA ASP A 88 3.77 14.34 3.36
C ASP A 88 3.60 13.55 4.67
N ASP A 89 2.43 12.95 4.87
CA ASP A 89 2.18 12.04 5.97
C ASP A 89 1.08 11.02 5.65
N TRP A 90 1.14 9.89 6.34
CA TRP A 90 0.10 8.87 6.36
C TRP A 90 -0.21 8.45 7.80
N GLN A 91 -1.49 8.40 8.14
CA GLN A 91 -1.97 8.00 9.45
C GLN A 91 -2.99 6.88 9.32
N PHE A 92 -2.83 5.83 10.13
CA PHE A 92 -3.88 4.84 10.31
C PHE A 92 -5.06 5.48 11.04
N VAL A 93 -6.27 5.28 10.53
CA VAL A 93 -7.50 5.79 11.14
C VAL A 93 -8.24 4.65 11.83
N GLU A 94 -8.67 3.66 11.05
CA GLU A 94 -9.45 2.52 11.55
C GLU A 94 -9.42 1.34 10.57
N TRP A 95 -9.74 0.16 11.09
CA TRP A 95 -10.19 -0.96 10.27
C TRP A 95 -11.68 -0.79 9.96
N GLY A 96 -12.09 -1.05 8.72
CA GLY A 96 -13.48 -0.91 8.29
C GLY A 96 -14.19 -2.26 8.14
N GLU A 97 -15.52 -2.20 7.99
CA GLU A 97 -16.32 -3.33 7.53
C GLU A 97 -16.41 -3.32 6.00
N TYR A 98 -16.32 -4.49 5.37
CA TYR A 98 -16.63 -4.61 3.95
C TYR A 98 -18.16 -4.58 3.75
N PRO A 99 -18.69 -3.90 2.71
CA PRO A 99 -20.13 -3.79 2.51
C PRO A 99 -20.77 -5.18 2.36
N ARG A 100 -21.74 -5.50 3.24
CA ARG A 100 -22.44 -6.81 3.27
C ARG A 100 -23.24 -7.13 2.00
N GLN A 101 -23.42 -6.15 1.12
CA GLN A 101 -24.24 -6.25 -0.09
C GLN A 101 -23.44 -6.67 -1.34
N ALA A 102 -22.12 -6.84 -1.24
CA ALA A 102 -21.34 -7.36 -2.36
C ALA A 102 -21.67 -8.85 -2.59
N PRO A 103 -21.95 -9.28 -3.83
CA PRO A 103 -22.19 -10.70 -4.12
C PRO A 103 -20.93 -11.49 -3.76
N GLN A 104 -21.03 -12.31 -2.72
CA GLN A 104 -19.95 -13.18 -2.24
C GLN A 104 -20.13 -14.56 -2.88
N LYS A 105 -19.12 -15.06 -3.59
CA LYS A 105 -19.11 -16.46 -4.00
C LYS A 105 -18.56 -17.31 -2.87
N GLU A 106 -19.08 -18.52 -2.76
CA GLU A 106 -18.54 -19.52 -1.83
C GLU A 106 -17.06 -19.78 -2.16
N GLY A 107 -16.18 -19.54 -1.19
CA GLY A 107 -14.72 -19.62 -1.35
C GLY A 107 -13.99 -18.29 -1.54
N ASP A 108 -14.69 -17.16 -1.69
CA ASP A 108 -14.03 -15.85 -1.77
C ASP A 108 -13.51 -15.40 -0.40
N VAL A 109 -12.19 -15.14 -0.34
CA VAL A 109 -11.54 -14.53 0.84
C VAL A 109 -11.98 -13.08 0.94
N MET A 110 -12.66 -12.74 2.04
CA MET A 110 -13.14 -11.37 2.26
C MET A 110 -11.97 -10.39 2.34
N PRO A 111 -12.03 -9.25 1.61
CA PRO A 111 -11.00 -8.24 1.70
C PRO A 111 -10.98 -7.59 3.08
N VAL A 112 -9.79 -7.19 3.50
CA VAL A 112 -9.60 -6.36 4.69
C VAL A 112 -9.82 -4.91 4.31
N VAL A 113 -10.70 -4.21 5.01
CA VAL A 113 -10.91 -2.78 4.78
C VAL A 113 -10.09 -1.98 5.78
N VAL A 114 -9.37 -0.97 5.30
CA VAL A 114 -8.64 0.00 6.12
C VAL A 114 -8.97 1.42 5.70
N ALA A 115 -9.09 2.32 6.67
CA ALA A 115 -9.11 3.75 6.45
C ALA A 115 -7.73 4.34 6.80
N LEU A 116 -7.14 5.06 5.85
CA LEU A 116 -5.89 5.78 6.00
C LEU A 116 -6.11 7.26 5.69
N LYS A 117 -5.53 8.14 6.50
CA LYS A 117 -5.50 9.58 6.25
C LYS A 117 -4.18 9.94 5.57
N ALA A 118 -4.26 10.46 4.36
CA ALA A 118 -3.13 11.00 3.62
C ALA A 118 -3.09 12.53 3.78
N THR A 119 -1.93 13.09 4.07
CA THR A 119 -1.71 14.54 4.02
C THR A 119 -0.77 14.87 2.87
N ARG A 120 -1.18 15.77 1.98
CA ARG A 120 -0.34 16.27 0.88
C ARG A 120 -0.52 17.77 0.71
N HIS A 121 0.59 18.50 0.71
CA HIS A 121 0.66 19.95 0.64
C HIS A 121 -0.27 20.63 1.66
N GLY A 122 -0.29 20.11 2.89
CA GLY A 122 -1.13 20.60 3.98
C GLY A 122 -2.62 20.22 3.90
N VAL A 123 -3.05 19.51 2.86
CA VAL A 123 -4.43 19.03 2.72
C VAL A 123 -4.52 17.57 3.16
N SER A 124 -5.36 17.29 4.15
CA SER A 124 -5.62 15.92 4.61
C SER A 124 -6.89 15.33 4.01
N GLN A 125 -6.82 14.09 3.55
CA GLN A 125 -7.96 13.33 3.05
C GLN A 125 -7.95 11.91 3.64
N VAL A 126 -9.08 11.46 4.18
CA VAL A 126 -9.28 10.06 4.55
C VAL A 126 -9.66 9.26 3.30
N ARG A 127 -9.01 8.12 3.10
CA ARG A 127 -9.25 7.19 2.00
C ARG A 127 -9.43 5.79 2.57
N ARG A 128 -10.40 5.06 2.05
CA ARG A 128 -10.59 3.65 2.39
C ARG A 128 -10.01 2.76 1.31
N PHE A 129 -9.47 1.62 1.72
CA PHE A 129 -8.89 0.64 0.83
C PHE A 129 -9.40 -0.76 1.18
N ALA A 130 -9.78 -1.53 0.16
CA ALA A 130 -9.97 -2.96 0.24
C ALA A 130 -8.64 -3.65 -0.10
N ILE A 131 -8.17 -4.52 0.80
CA ILE A 131 -6.89 -5.23 0.72
C ILE A 131 -7.15 -6.72 0.54
N THR A 132 -6.51 -7.29 -0.47
CA THR A 132 -6.50 -8.73 -0.79
C THR A 132 -5.07 -9.17 -1.07
N LEU A 133 -4.85 -10.47 -1.22
CA LEU A 133 -3.56 -11.00 -1.70
C LEU A 133 -3.24 -10.56 -3.15
N ASP A 134 -4.25 -10.19 -3.93
CA ASP A 134 -4.10 -9.84 -5.34
C ASP A 134 -3.98 -8.33 -5.57
N GLY A 135 -4.18 -7.51 -4.52
CA GLY A 135 -4.07 -6.07 -4.65
C GLY A 135 -4.75 -5.25 -3.55
N VAL A 136 -4.46 -3.96 -3.61
CA VAL A 136 -5.07 -2.90 -2.80
C VAL A 136 -5.87 -1.99 -3.72
N ARG A 137 -7.16 -1.78 -3.41
CA ARG A 137 -8.07 -0.96 -4.23
C ARG A 137 -8.75 0.09 -3.37
N PRO A 138 -8.82 1.37 -3.80
CA PRO A 138 -9.60 2.36 -3.10
C PRO A 138 -11.09 1.99 -3.11
N ILE A 139 -11.77 2.27 -2.00
CA ILE A 139 -13.23 2.17 -1.87
C ILE A 139 -13.74 3.50 -1.29
N GLU A 140 -14.96 3.90 -1.66
CA GLU A 140 -15.53 5.23 -1.38
C GLU A 140 -15.60 5.60 0.11
#